data_AF-A0A2D4LLR3-F1
#
_entry.id   AF-A0A2D4LLR3-F1
#
_cell.length_a   1.000
_cell.length_b   1.000
_cell.length_c   1.000
_cell.angle_alpha   90.00
_cell.angle_beta   90.00
_cell.angle_gamma   90.00
#
_symmetry.space_group_name_H-M   'P 1'
#
loop_
_entity.id
_entity.type
_entity.pdbx_description
1 polymer ?
#
loop_
_entity_poly.entity_id
_entity_poly.type
_entity_poly.pdbx_seq_one_letter_code
_entity_poly.pdbx_strand_id
1 'polypeptide(L)'
;VFINIIIAFFYPYVEASSMGLLDSPLIPLLSWFLICFSIMALFTQRYGLRPLLVALILRCIYHLGIGLTLNILGALNLTNKIVFVVSFVGNRGTFIRGYKAMIMDMEFLYHVAYILTSVLGLFVHELFYSILLFDLIYREETLFNVIKSVTRNGRSILLTALLALILVYLFSIVGFLFLKDDFIMEVDPLSNIRSKATDSMEMRSNLGTFMETCSNDKISCSSPDTVPEVLQEKEEDNTERACDTLLMCIVTVLNHGLRNGGGVGDILRKPSKDESLFPARVIYDLLFFFIVIIIVLNLIFGVIIDTFADLRSEKQKKEEILKTTCFICGLERDKFDNKTVSFEEHIKFEHNMWNYLYFIVLVRVKNKTDYTGPESYVAQMIKNKNLDWFPRMRAMSLVSNEGEGEQNEIRCLQDKLNCTMKLVSHLTSQLNELKEQMTEQRKRRQRMGFVDVQNTMHH
;
A
#
# COMPACT_ATOMS: atom_id res chain seq x y z
N VAL A 1 10.85 -2.50 18.40
CA VAL A 1 11.21 -1.07 18.56
C VAL A 1 12.03 -0.84 19.83
N PHE A 2 11.49 -0.98 21.04
CA PHE A 2 12.25 -0.71 22.28
C PHE A 2 13.58 -1.47 22.40
N ILE A 3 13.60 -2.79 22.10
CA ILE A 3 14.82 -3.60 22.07
C ILE A 3 15.88 -2.96 21.16
N ASN A 4 15.51 -2.60 19.92
CA ASN A 4 16.43 -1.98 18.96
C ASN A 4 16.91 -0.58 19.38
N ILE A 5 16.08 0.20 20.10
CA ILE A 5 16.49 1.49 20.65
C ILE A 5 17.57 1.28 21.72
N ILE A 6 17.40 0.29 22.60
CA ILE A 6 18.41 -0.04 23.63
C ILE A 6 19.71 -0.48 22.96
N ILE A 7 19.64 -1.38 21.98
CA ILE A 7 20.83 -1.85 21.24
C ILE A 7 21.52 -0.65 20.55
N ALA A 8 20.77 0.24 19.90
CA ALA A 8 21.35 1.39 19.21
C ALA A 8 22.11 2.36 20.14
N PHE A 9 21.67 2.51 21.40
CA PHE A 9 22.33 3.40 22.35
C PHE A 9 23.49 2.76 23.11
N PHE A 10 23.44 1.45 23.35
CA PHE A 10 24.35 0.79 24.30
C PHE A 10 25.26 -0.29 23.66
N TYR A 11 25.17 -0.52 22.36
CA TYR A 11 26.03 -1.46 21.65
C TYR A 11 27.32 -0.78 21.12
N PRO A 12 28.52 -1.37 21.27
CA PRO A 12 28.82 -2.62 21.99
C PRO A 12 28.80 -2.42 23.51
N TYR A 13 28.40 -3.45 24.27
CA TYR A 13 28.23 -3.40 25.74
C TYR A 13 29.52 -3.27 26.54
N VAL A 14 30.64 -3.12 25.86
CA VAL A 14 31.96 -2.98 26.46
C VAL A 14 32.02 -1.59 27.10
N GLU A 15 31.79 -1.57 28.40
CA GLU A 15 31.90 -0.41 29.30
C GLU A 15 30.72 0.58 29.30
N ALA A 16 29.51 0.07 29.50
CA ALA A 16 28.41 0.87 30.07
C ALA A 16 28.79 1.54 31.43
N SER A 17 29.88 1.09 32.08
CA SER A 17 30.49 1.69 33.26
C SER A 17 31.41 2.90 32.97
N SER A 18 31.90 3.11 31.74
CA SER A 18 32.81 4.24 31.41
C SER A 18 32.07 5.50 30.95
N MET A 19 30.79 5.39 30.56
CA MET A 19 29.97 6.52 30.10
C MET A 19 29.39 7.36 31.26
N GLY A 20 29.49 6.95 32.53
CA GLY A 20 28.97 7.68 33.71
C GLY A 20 27.47 8.00 33.70
N LEU A 21 26.75 7.62 32.64
CA LEU A 21 25.34 7.95 32.40
C LEU A 21 24.42 7.06 33.23
N LEU A 22 24.79 5.79 33.42
CA LEU A 22 24.01 4.78 34.15
C LEU A 22 24.17 4.87 35.67
N ASP A 23 25.28 5.44 36.16
CA ASP A 23 25.55 5.66 37.58
C ASP A 23 24.96 6.98 38.11
N SER A 24 24.35 7.79 37.24
CA SER A 24 23.71 9.02 37.66
C SER A 24 22.43 8.75 38.46
N PRO A 25 22.24 9.36 39.65
CA PRO A 25 21.02 9.23 40.45
C PRO A 25 19.75 9.78 39.75
N LEU A 26 19.92 10.42 38.59
CA LEU A 26 18.86 10.98 37.77
C LEU A 26 18.01 9.90 37.06
N ILE A 27 18.58 8.75 36.68
CA ILE A 27 17.84 7.67 36.01
C ILE A 27 16.77 7.03 36.92
N PRO A 28 17.06 6.62 38.17
CA PRO A 28 16.03 6.12 39.05
C PRO A 28 14.99 7.19 39.40
N LEU A 29 15.40 8.45 39.59
CA LEU A 29 14.47 9.57 39.81
C LEU A 29 13.52 9.78 38.62
N LEU A 30 14.04 9.75 37.39
CA LEU A 30 13.27 9.84 36.15
C LEU A 30 12.30 8.65 36.01
N SER A 31 12.74 7.43 36.36
CA SER A 31 11.87 6.25 36.33
C SER A 31 10.69 6.37 37.30
N TRP A 32 10.90 6.91 38.50
CA TRP A 32 9.84 7.17 39.49
C TRP A 32 8.89 8.27 39.03
N PHE A 33 9.42 9.36 38.46
CA PHE A 33 8.59 10.40 37.86
C PHE A 33 7.71 9.85 36.73
N LEU A 34 8.26 9.02 35.85
CA LEU A 34 7.52 8.37 34.77
C LEU A 34 6.47 7.37 35.29
N ILE A 35 6.72 6.67 36.40
CA ILE A 35 5.73 5.80 37.06
C ILE A 35 4.58 6.64 37.62
N CYS A 36 4.87 7.70 38.37
CA CYS A 36 3.86 8.61 38.92
C CYS A 36 3.04 9.28 37.80
N PHE A 37 3.71 9.72 36.74
CA PHE A 37 3.07 10.25 35.54
C PHE A 37 2.19 9.20 34.85
N SER A 38 2.64 7.95 34.74
CA SER A 38 1.88 6.84 34.14
C SER A 38 0.63 6.50 34.93
N ILE A 39 0.70 6.49 36.27
CA ILE A 39 -0.45 6.27 37.14
C ILE A 39 -1.46 7.41 36.98
N MET A 40 -0.99 8.67 36.96
CA MET A 40 -1.84 9.84 36.70
C MET A 40 -2.47 9.83 35.29
N ALA A 41 -1.72 9.36 34.30
CA ALA A 41 -2.14 9.16 32.92
C ALA A 41 -3.26 8.12 32.78
N LEU A 42 -3.19 7.01 33.53
CA LEU A 42 -4.24 5.99 33.56
C LEU A 42 -5.56 6.55 34.09
N PHE A 43 -5.51 7.43 35.09
CA PHE A 43 -6.71 8.11 35.61
C PHE A 43 -7.31 9.13 34.63
N THR A 44 -6.51 9.71 33.73
CA THR A 44 -6.97 10.75 32.80
C THR A 44 -7.42 10.21 31.44
N GLN A 45 -7.41 8.87 31.21
CA GLN A 45 -7.77 8.17 29.96
C GLN A 45 -7.05 8.67 28.67
N ARG A 46 -6.17 9.66 28.74
CA ARG A 46 -5.54 10.30 27.57
C ARG A 46 -4.26 9.61 27.11
N TYR A 47 -3.57 8.90 28.01
CA TYR A 47 -2.31 8.20 27.70
C TYR A 47 -2.44 6.71 28.01
N GLY A 48 -2.05 5.86 27.05
CA GLY A 48 -2.13 4.39 27.17
C GLY A 48 -1.02 3.77 28.05
N LEU A 49 -0.80 2.45 27.97
CA LEU A 49 0.19 1.70 28.76
C LEU A 49 1.68 1.96 28.41
N ARG A 50 1.96 2.84 27.43
CA ARG A 50 3.32 3.09 26.92
C ARG A 50 4.29 3.70 27.94
N PRO A 51 3.98 4.78 28.69
CA PRO A 51 4.90 5.36 29.65
C PRO A 51 5.21 4.40 30.82
N LEU A 52 4.26 3.54 31.20
CA LEU A 52 4.46 2.50 32.21
C LEU A 52 5.53 1.49 31.74
N LEU A 53 5.43 1.02 30.49
CA LEU A 53 6.40 0.10 29.90
C LEU A 53 7.80 0.72 29.82
N VAL A 54 7.90 1.99 29.41
CA VAL A 54 9.18 2.70 29.35
C VAL A 54 9.81 2.81 30.73
N ALA A 55 9.02 3.15 31.75
CA ALA A 55 9.52 3.26 33.11
C ALA A 55 10.01 1.91 33.67
N LEU A 56 9.30 0.81 33.37
CA LEU A 56 9.71 -0.54 33.76
C LEU A 56 11.03 -0.94 33.08
N ILE A 57 11.17 -0.66 31.78
CA ILE A 57 12.40 -0.93 31.03
C ILE A 57 13.59 -0.16 31.62
N LEU A 58 13.44 1.15 31.88
CA LEU A 58 14.50 1.98 32.48
C LEU A 58 14.93 1.44 33.85
N ARG A 59 13.96 0.99 34.65
CA ARG A 59 14.22 0.39 35.96
C ARG A 59 14.92 -0.97 35.85
N CYS A 60 14.54 -1.80 34.88
CA CYS A 60 15.23 -3.06 34.61
C CYS A 60 16.68 -2.82 34.17
N ILE A 61 16.94 -1.85 33.29
CA ILE A 61 18.29 -1.50 32.87
C ILE A 61 19.16 -1.09 34.07
N TYR A 62 18.63 -0.28 35.00
CA TYR A 62 19.36 0.17 36.19
C TYR A 62 19.68 -0.98 37.17
N HIS A 63 18.74 -1.89 37.42
CA HIS A 63 18.94 -2.95 38.43
C HIS A 63 19.58 -4.24 37.90
N LEU A 64 19.27 -4.64 36.67
CA LEU A 64 19.65 -5.94 36.10
C LEU A 64 20.77 -5.81 35.05
N GLY A 65 21.13 -4.58 34.67
CA GLY A 65 22.03 -4.32 33.57
C GLY A 65 21.37 -4.50 32.20
N ILE A 66 22.08 -4.08 31.16
CA ILE A 66 21.56 -4.03 29.78
C ILE A 66 21.38 -5.44 29.20
N GLY A 67 22.39 -6.31 29.32
CA GLY A 67 22.35 -7.65 28.72
C GLY A 67 21.23 -8.54 29.26
N LEU A 68 21.04 -8.60 30.59
CA LEU A 68 19.95 -9.38 31.17
C LEU A 68 18.58 -8.79 30.83
N THR A 69 18.46 -7.47 30.81
CA THR A 69 17.22 -6.78 30.40
C THR A 69 16.85 -7.09 28.95
N LEU A 70 17.82 -7.12 28.03
CA LEU A 70 17.61 -7.47 26.63
C LEU A 70 17.15 -8.92 26.47
N ASN A 71 17.75 -9.86 27.20
CA ASN A 71 17.34 -11.27 27.17
C ASN A 71 15.90 -11.47 27.68
N ILE A 72 15.53 -10.81 28.79
CA ILE A 72 14.16 -10.85 29.32
C ILE A 72 13.18 -10.26 28.31
N LEU A 73 13.50 -9.11 27.71
CA LEU A 73 12.62 -8.43 26.77
C LEU A 73 12.48 -9.23 25.46
N GLY A 74 13.55 -9.90 25.01
CA GLY A 74 13.56 -10.83 23.89
C GLY A 74 12.69 -12.07 24.14
N ALA A 75 12.84 -12.72 25.30
CA ALA A 75 12.02 -13.87 25.69
C ALA A 75 10.52 -13.49 25.82
N LEU A 76 10.22 -12.30 26.36
CA LEU A 76 8.86 -11.78 26.45
C LEU A 76 8.28 -11.47 25.07
N ASN A 77 9.09 -10.93 24.14
CA ASN A 77 8.68 -10.71 22.75
C ASN A 77 8.32 -12.03 22.06
N LEU A 78 9.19 -13.05 22.19
CA LEU A 78 8.96 -14.37 21.62
C LEU A 78 7.69 -15.01 22.17
N THR A 79 7.49 -14.97 23.48
CA THR A 79 6.29 -15.50 24.14
C THR A 79 5.03 -14.81 23.64
N ASN A 80 5.03 -13.47 23.60
CA ASN A 80 3.90 -12.71 23.07
C ASN A 80 3.61 -13.06 21.61
N LYS A 81 4.65 -13.24 20.78
CA LYS A 81 4.46 -13.59 19.37
C LYS A 81 3.89 -15.00 19.20
N ILE A 82 4.33 -15.97 20.00
CA ILE A 82 3.76 -17.32 20.00
C ILE A 82 2.26 -17.26 20.35
N VAL A 83 1.89 -16.53 21.41
CA VAL A 83 0.47 -16.33 21.78
C VAL A 83 -0.31 -15.66 20.66
N PHE A 84 0.26 -14.63 20.03
CA PHE A 84 -0.36 -13.96 18.90
C PHE A 84 -0.58 -14.90 17.71
N VAL A 85 0.39 -15.73 17.34
CA VAL A 85 0.24 -16.68 16.22
C VAL A 85 -0.82 -17.73 16.52
N VAL A 86 -0.84 -18.29 17.73
CA VAL A 86 -1.89 -19.24 18.14
C VAL A 86 -3.27 -18.58 18.08
N SER A 87 -3.40 -17.34 18.56
CA SER A 87 -4.64 -16.57 18.49
C SER A 87 -5.05 -16.25 17.04
N PHE A 88 -4.10 -15.86 16.19
CA PHE A 88 -4.31 -15.56 14.78
C PHE A 88 -4.88 -16.77 14.03
N VAL A 89 -4.24 -17.93 14.20
CA VAL A 89 -4.66 -19.18 13.56
C VAL A 89 -6.02 -19.62 14.09
N GLY A 90 -6.29 -19.44 15.39
CA GLY A 90 -7.58 -19.72 16.00
C GLY A 90 -8.71 -18.83 15.47
N ASN A 91 -8.51 -17.51 15.41
CA ASN A 91 -9.52 -16.53 15.02
C ASN A 91 -9.86 -16.59 13.52
N ARG A 92 -8.86 -16.83 12.67
CA ARG A 92 -9.06 -16.97 11.21
C ARG A 92 -9.60 -18.35 10.80
N GLY A 93 -9.56 -19.34 11.70
CA GLY A 93 -10.00 -20.71 11.42
C GLY A 93 -9.18 -21.39 10.32
N THR A 94 -7.92 -21.00 10.11
CA THR A 94 -7.07 -21.54 9.03
C THR A 94 -6.81 -23.05 9.17
N PHE A 95 -6.95 -23.61 10.38
CA PHE A 95 -6.95 -25.06 10.62
C PHE A 95 -8.03 -25.82 9.83
N ILE A 96 -9.19 -25.21 9.58
CA ILE A 96 -10.35 -25.88 8.94
C ILE A 96 -10.07 -26.19 7.46
N ARG A 97 -9.20 -25.41 6.80
CA ARG A 97 -8.82 -25.62 5.38
C ARG A 97 -7.74 -26.68 5.17
N GLY A 98 -7.12 -27.18 6.25
CA GLY A 98 -6.04 -28.17 6.22
C GLY A 98 -4.62 -27.58 6.14
N TYR A 99 -3.62 -28.38 6.50
CA TYR A 99 -2.22 -27.94 6.68
C TYR A 99 -1.56 -27.40 5.40
N LYS A 100 -1.84 -28.02 4.24
CA LYS A 100 -1.28 -27.57 2.96
C LYS A 100 -1.74 -26.16 2.58
N ALA A 101 -3.00 -25.83 2.86
CA ALA A 101 -3.53 -24.50 2.60
C ALA A 101 -2.94 -23.45 3.56
N MET A 102 -2.62 -23.85 4.79
CA MET A 102 -1.98 -22.98 5.79
C MET A 102 -0.56 -22.57 5.39
N ILE A 103 0.27 -23.50 4.90
CA ILE A 103 1.65 -23.18 4.46
C ILE A 103 1.65 -22.29 3.22
N MET A 104 0.64 -22.41 2.35
CA MET A 104 0.53 -21.57 1.16
C MET A 104 0.07 -20.14 1.46
N ASP A 105 -0.35 -19.87 2.70
CA ASP A 105 -0.77 -18.54 3.13
C ASP A 105 0.43 -17.65 3.47
N MET A 106 0.60 -16.58 2.71
CA MET A 106 1.71 -15.64 2.87
C MET A 106 1.67 -14.90 4.21
N GLU A 107 0.47 -14.64 4.76
CA GLU A 107 0.32 -13.99 6.06
C GLU A 107 0.86 -14.89 7.20
N PHE A 108 0.60 -16.20 7.11
CA PHE A 108 1.10 -17.17 8.06
C PHE A 108 2.62 -17.31 7.97
N LEU A 109 3.17 -17.44 6.76
CA LEU A 109 4.61 -17.52 6.53
C LEU A 109 5.36 -16.29 7.08
N TYR A 110 4.79 -15.09 6.91
CA TYR A 110 5.35 -13.87 7.48
C TYR A 110 5.44 -13.93 9.02
N HIS A 111 4.40 -14.42 9.70
CA HIS A 111 4.42 -14.58 11.15
C HIS A 111 5.38 -15.67 11.64
N VAL A 112 5.53 -16.76 10.90
CA VAL A 112 6.53 -17.80 11.18
C VAL A 112 7.94 -17.24 11.02
N ALA A 113 8.22 -16.53 9.93
CA ALA A 113 9.50 -15.87 9.72
C ALA A 113 9.84 -14.89 10.85
N TYR A 114 8.85 -14.15 11.35
CA TYR A 114 9.03 -13.25 12.50
C TYR A 114 9.44 -14.01 13.77
N ILE A 115 8.81 -15.16 14.06
CA ILE A 115 9.21 -16.01 15.19
C ILE A 115 10.64 -16.50 15.02
N LEU A 116 11.00 -16.98 13.82
CA LEU A 116 12.37 -17.44 13.52
C LEU A 116 13.39 -16.32 13.74
N THR A 117 13.13 -15.11 13.27
CA THR A 117 14.02 -13.95 13.51
C THR A 117 14.10 -13.55 14.98
N SER A 118 13.03 -13.72 15.76
CA SER A 118 13.03 -13.46 17.21
C SER A 118 13.84 -14.52 17.98
N VAL A 119 13.76 -15.79 17.57
CA VAL A 119 14.59 -16.89 18.09
C VAL A 119 16.06 -16.65 17.76
N LEU A 120 16.40 -16.28 16.53
CA LEU A 120 17.77 -15.93 16.13
C LEU A 120 18.30 -14.70 16.91
N GLY A 121 17.44 -13.72 17.18
CA GLY A 121 17.77 -12.56 18.02
C GLY A 121 18.10 -12.90 19.46
N LEU A 122 17.50 -13.96 20.01
CA LEU A 122 17.73 -14.39 21.40
C LEU A 122 18.94 -15.32 21.55
N PHE A 123 19.18 -16.21 20.58
CA PHE A 123 20.21 -17.26 20.70
C PHE A 123 21.48 -17.03 19.89
N VAL A 124 21.45 -16.23 18.81
CA VAL A 124 22.60 -16.03 17.91
C VAL A 124 23.22 -14.65 18.11
N HIS A 125 22.47 -13.59 17.78
CA HIS A 125 22.95 -12.22 17.91
C HIS A 125 21.79 -11.21 17.99
N GLU A 126 21.91 -10.22 18.85
CA GLU A 126 20.81 -9.28 19.11
C GLU A 126 20.50 -8.35 17.92
N LEU A 127 21.44 -8.17 16.98
CA LEU A 127 21.21 -7.38 15.76
C LEU A 127 20.10 -7.97 14.86
N PHE A 128 19.74 -9.25 15.00
CA PHE A 128 18.59 -9.81 14.29
C PHE A 128 17.26 -9.14 14.69
N TYR A 129 17.18 -8.50 15.86
CA TYR A 129 16.01 -7.71 16.25
C TYR A 129 15.76 -6.52 15.31
N SER A 130 16.75 -6.06 14.54
CA SER A 130 16.58 -4.99 13.54
C SER A 130 15.57 -5.37 12.46
N ILE A 131 15.56 -6.64 12.02
CA ILE A 131 14.63 -7.15 11.01
C ILE A 131 13.18 -7.07 11.51
N LEU A 132 12.96 -7.22 12.82
CA LEU A 132 11.62 -7.11 13.41
C LEU A 132 11.01 -5.71 13.27
N LEU A 133 11.80 -4.67 12.95
CA LEU A 133 11.28 -3.32 12.70
C LEU A 133 10.44 -3.24 11.43
N PHE A 134 10.66 -4.13 10.45
CA PHE A 134 9.85 -4.17 9.23
C PHE A 134 8.38 -4.49 9.50
N ASP A 135 8.03 -5.01 10.68
CA ASP A 135 6.64 -5.20 11.10
C ASP A 135 5.84 -3.91 11.21
N LEU A 136 6.52 -2.76 11.37
CA LEU A 136 5.88 -1.45 11.29
C LEU A 136 5.17 -1.26 9.93
N ILE A 137 5.75 -1.77 8.84
CA ILE A 137 5.18 -1.67 7.50
C ILE A 137 3.86 -2.45 7.43
N TYR A 138 3.81 -3.66 7.99
CA TYR A 138 2.61 -4.49 7.96
C TYR A 138 1.51 -3.94 8.88
N ARG A 139 1.89 -3.33 10.00
CA ARG A 139 0.94 -2.80 10.98
C ARG A 139 0.24 -1.51 10.52
N GLU A 140 0.90 -0.74 9.66
CA GLU A 140 0.46 0.60 9.27
C GLU A 140 0.02 0.61 7.79
N GLU A 141 -1.29 0.68 7.54
CA GLU A 141 -1.86 0.64 6.19
C GLU A 141 -1.31 1.77 5.30
N THR A 142 -1.04 2.94 5.89
CA THR A 142 -0.51 4.10 5.17
C THR A 142 0.88 3.83 4.60
N LEU A 143 1.79 3.25 5.38
CA LEU A 143 3.13 2.87 4.94
C LEU A 143 3.10 1.73 3.92
N PHE A 144 2.23 0.74 4.13
CA PHE A 144 2.06 -0.34 3.16
C PHE A 144 1.61 0.20 1.80
N ASN A 145 0.68 1.17 1.78
CA ASN A 145 0.23 1.81 0.54
C ASN A 145 1.36 2.57 -0.18
N VAL A 146 2.31 3.17 0.55
CA VAL A 146 3.50 3.81 -0.04
C VAL A 146 4.41 2.76 -0.70
N ILE A 147 4.61 1.59 -0.09
CA ILE A 147 5.38 0.52 -0.75
C ILE A 147 4.63 -0.07 -1.94
N LYS A 148 3.29 -0.10 -1.85
CA LYS A 148 2.43 -0.55 -2.94
C LYS A 148 2.56 0.33 -4.18
N SER A 149 2.82 1.64 -4.06
CA SER A 149 3.02 2.49 -5.23
C SER A 149 4.24 2.06 -6.04
N VAL A 150 5.36 1.77 -5.37
CA VAL A 150 6.59 1.29 -6.02
C VAL A 150 6.42 -0.13 -6.58
N THR A 151 5.78 -1.03 -5.84
CA THR A 151 5.68 -2.45 -6.23
C THR A 151 4.64 -2.73 -7.31
N ARG A 152 3.55 -1.94 -7.39
CA ARG A 152 2.47 -2.15 -8.37
C ARG A 152 2.96 -2.04 -9.82
N ASN A 153 3.70 -0.98 -10.14
CA ASN A 153 4.34 -0.82 -11.45
C ASN A 153 5.85 -1.14 -11.38
N GLY A 154 6.25 -2.07 -10.50
CA GLY A 154 7.67 -2.41 -10.32
C GLY A 154 8.36 -2.88 -11.61
N ARG A 155 7.61 -3.46 -12.56
CA ARG A 155 8.14 -3.84 -13.88
C ARG A 155 8.63 -2.63 -14.69
N SER A 156 7.88 -1.53 -14.73
CA SER A 156 8.30 -0.35 -15.47
C SER A 156 9.50 0.32 -14.80
N ILE A 157 9.52 0.40 -13.47
CA ILE A 157 10.67 0.90 -12.69
C ILE A 157 11.92 0.04 -12.95
N LEU A 158 11.79 -1.28 -13.00
CA LEU A 158 12.91 -2.17 -13.30
C LEU A 158 13.42 -1.97 -14.74
N LEU A 159 12.52 -1.81 -15.71
CA LEU A 159 12.89 -1.54 -17.10
C LEU A 159 13.57 -0.18 -17.26
N THR A 160 13.15 0.84 -16.53
CA THR A 160 13.77 2.17 -16.57
C THR A 160 15.11 2.20 -15.84
N ALA A 161 15.27 1.44 -14.75
CA ALA A 161 16.55 1.21 -14.11
C ALA A 161 17.52 0.43 -15.02
N LEU A 162 17.01 -0.56 -15.78
CA LEU A 162 17.80 -1.27 -16.78
C LEU A 162 18.24 -0.33 -17.92
N LEU A 163 17.35 0.54 -18.39
CA LEU A 163 17.69 1.59 -19.36
C LEU A 163 18.79 2.52 -18.81
N ALA A 164 18.68 2.93 -17.54
CA ALA A 164 19.70 3.71 -16.85
C ALA A 164 21.06 3.00 -16.85
N LEU A 165 21.07 1.71 -16.51
CA LEU A 165 22.27 0.88 -16.49
C LEU A 165 22.90 0.75 -17.89
N ILE A 166 22.08 0.56 -18.92
CA ILE A 166 22.55 0.51 -20.32
C ILE A 166 23.16 1.85 -20.74
N LEU A 167 22.53 2.98 -20.40
CA LEU A 167 23.06 4.30 -20.70
C LEU A 167 24.37 4.56 -19.97
N VAL A 168 24.44 4.30 -18.66
CA VAL A 168 25.67 4.39 -17.87
C VAL A 168 26.77 3.52 -18.46
N TYR A 169 26.45 2.31 -18.93
CA TYR A 169 27.39 1.42 -19.61
C TYR A 169 27.95 2.03 -20.90
N LEU A 170 27.10 2.62 -21.75
CA LEU A 170 27.54 3.30 -22.98
C LEU A 170 28.44 4.50 -22.69
N PHE A 171 28.07 5.34 -21.72
CA PHE A 171 28.91 6.45 -21.28
C PHE A 171 30.25 5.96 -20.71
N SER A 172 30.25 4.84 -19.98
CA SER A 172 31.48 4.25 -19.43
C SER A 172 32.43 3.73 -20.51
N ILE A 173 31.91 3.18 -21.63
CA ILE A 173 32.75 2.80 -22.79
C ILE A 173 33.41 4.03 -23.40
N VAL A 174 32.63 5.10 -23.62
CA VAL A 174 33.15 6.36 -24.18
C VAL A 174 34.20 6.96 -23.24
N GLY A 175 33.91 6.98 -21.93
CA GLY A 175 34.85 7.39 -20.90
C GLY A 175 36.14 6.58 -20.90
N PHE A 176 36.05 5.25 -21.01
CA PHE A 176 37.21 4.36 -21.05
C PHE A 176 38.07 4.52 -22.31
N LEU A 177 37.46 4.78 -23.48
CA LEU A 177 38.19 4.89 -24.73
C LEU A 177 38.85 6.27 -24.94
N PHE A 178 38.19 7.35 -24.53
CA PHE A 178 38.63 8.71 -24.84
C PHE A 178 39.10 9.52 -23.62
N LEU A 179 38.65 9.18 -22.42
CA LEU A 179 38.81 10.00 -21.20
C LEU A 179 39.46 9.22 -20.06
N LYS A 180 40.13 8.10 -20.38
CA LYS A 180 40.69 7.16 -19.40
C LYS A 180 41.60 7.86 -18.37
N ASP A 181 42.43 8.78 -18.84
CA ASP A 181 43.44 9.46 -18.02
C ASP A 181 42.86 10.55 -17.12
N ASP A 182 41.62 10.97 -17.33
CA ASP A 182 40.95 11.98 -16.51
C ASP A 182 40.27 11.37 -15.26
N PHE A 183 40.16 10.04 -15.17
CA PHE A 183 39.58 9.33 -14.02
C PHE A 183 40.59 9.17 -12.89
N ILE A 184 40.91 10.28 -12.26
CA ILE A 184 41.80 10.36 -11.10
C ILE A 184 40.94 10.69 -9.88
N MET A 185 40.95 9.80 -8.88
CA MET A 185 40.16 9.95 -7.66
C MET A 185 41.07 10.15 -6.46
N GLU A 186 40.72 11.10 -5.60
CA GLU A 186 41.35 11.22 -4.28
C GLU A 186 40.90 10.07 -3.37
N VAL A 187 41.86 9.34 -2.82
CA VAL A 187 41.65 8.18 -1.95
C VAL A 187 42.49 8.30 -0.69
N ASP A 188 41.94 7.88 0.44
CA ASP A 188 42.69 7.78 1.70
C ASP A 188 43.28 6.35 1.83
N PRO A 189 44.60 6.15 1.66
CA PRO A 189 45.19 4.81 1.76
C PRO A 189 45.10 4.25 3.19
N LEU A 190 44.79 2.97 3.30
CA LEU A 190 44.52 2.29 4.58
C LEU A 190 45.71 2.32 5.56
N SER A 191 46.94 2.41 5.05
CA SER A 191 48.16 2.56 5.86
C SER A 191 48.19 3.87 6.64
N ASN A 192 47.72 4.97 6.04
CA ASN A 192 47.64 6.29 6.68
C ASN A 192 46.54 6.40 7.72
N ILE A 193 45.48 5.59 7.59
CA ILE A 193 44.43 5.50 8.61
C ILE A 193 44.96 4.75 9.84
N ARG A 194 45.78 3.72 9.64
CA ARG A 194 46.35 2.93 10.73
C ARG A 194 47.41 3.70 11.51
N SER A 195 48.26 4.47 10.83
CA SER A 195 49.26 5.36 11.46
C SER A 195 48.61 6.50 12.24
N LYS A 196 47.59 7.18 11.69
CA LYS A 196 46.78 8.18 12.42
C LYS A 196 46.01 7.60 13.62
N ALA A 197 45.53 6.36 13.51
CA ALA A 197 44.87 5.68 14.62
C ALA A 197 45.83 5.26 15.74
N THR A 198 47.09 4.93 15.43
CA THR A 198 48.13 4.69 16.46
C THR A 198 48.65 6.00 17.08
N ASP A 199 48.82 7.07 16.31
CA ASP A 199 49.30 8.37 16.84
C ASP A 199 48.28 9.05 17.77
N SER A 200 46.98 8.79 17.58
CA SER A 200 45.93 9.30 18.46
C SER A 200 45.81 8.53 19.79
N MET A 201 46.48 7.38 19.94
CA MET A 201 46.58 6.63 21.21
C MET A 201 47.92 6.82 21.94
N GLU A 202 48.99 7.29 21.29
CA GLU A 202 50.31 7.44 21.91
C GLU A 202 50.67 8.86 22.38
N MET A 203 49.79 9.86 22.24
CA MET A 203 50.05 11.22 22.76
C MET A 203 49.52 11.45 24.19
N ARG A 204 49.79 10.53 25.12
CA ARG A 204 49.59 10.76 26.58
C ARG A 204 50.60 10.08 27.51
N SER A 205 51.69 9.51 27.01
CA SER A 205 52.64 8.79 27.87
C SER A 205 54.09 8.89 27.37
N ASN A 206 54.65 10.09 27.20
CA ASN A 206 56.10 10.25 26.98
C ASN A 206 56.64 11.64 27.42
N LEU A 207 56.21 12.14 28.59
CA LEU A 207 56.88 13.28 29.27
C LEU A 207 57.49 12.89 30.65
N GLY A 208 57.46 11.60 31.02
CA GLY A 208 57.84 11.15 32.37
C GLY A 208 59.15 10.37 32.49
N THR A 209 59.85 10.07 31.39
CA THR A 209 60.91 9.05 31.38
C THR A 209 62.11 9.42 30.50
N PHE A 210 62.45 10.71 30.42
CA PHE A 210 63.75 11.15 29.87
C PHE A 210 64.76 11.58 30.95
N MET A 211 64.42 11.41 32.23
CA MET A 211 65.24 11.91 33.34
C MET A 211 65.66 10.80 34.31
N GLU A 212 66.21 9.70 33.77
CA GLU A 212 67.05 8.78 34.53
C GLU A 212 67.75 7.84 33.56
N THR A 213 69.00 8.15 33.22
CA THR A 213 70.13 7.22 33.03
C THR A 213 71.21 7.93 32.22
N CYS A 214 72.13 8.63 32.90
CA CYS A 214 73.51 8.85 32.47
C CYS A 214 74.29 9.42 33.65
N SER A 215 74.79 8.55 34.53
CA SER A 215 75.90 8.86 35.42
C SER A 215 76.87 7.69 35.41
N ASN A 216 78.13 8.03 35.14
CA ASN A 216 79.36 7.23 35.19
C ASN A 216 79.67 6.37 33.95
N ASP A 217 80.15 7.02 32.89
CA ASP A 217 81.57 6.89 32.55
C ASP A 217 82.04 8.00 31.59
N LYS A 218 83.28 8.46 31.80
CA LYS A 218 83.93 9.52 31.03
C LYS A 218 84.24 9.05 29.61
N ILE A 219 83.35 9.31 28.65
CA ILE A 219 83.69 9.28 27.23
C ILE A 219 83.07 10.50 26.55
N SER A 220 83.95 11.37 26.05
CA SER A 220 83.64 12.47 25.13
C SER A 220 83.22 11.89 23.79
N CYS A 221 82.01 12.20 23.31
CA CYS A 221 81.69 12.06 21.90
C CYS A 221 81.07 13.37 21.38
N SER A 222 81.92 14.05 20.62
CA SER A 222 81.66 15.25 19.84
C SER A 222 80.56 15.02 18.82
N SER A 223 79.75 16.04 18.59
CA SER A 223 78.79 16.15 17.50
C SER A 223 79.46 15.92 16.14
N PRO A 224 78.95 15.01 15.28
CA PRO A 224 79.05 15.18 13.86
C PRO A 224 77.79 15.92 13.38
N ASP A 225 78.00 17.14 12.88
CA ASP A 225 77.10 17.80 11.95
C ASP A 225 76.75 16.83 10.81
N THR A 226 75.59 16.22 10.92
CA THR A 226 74.87 15.62 9.80
C THR A 226 73.41 15.77 10.16
N VAL A 227 72.85 16.90 9.73
CA VAL A 227 71.41 17.05 9.55
C VAL A 227 70.96 15.79 8.81
N PRO A 228 70.11 14.92 9.38
CA PRO A 228 69.40 13.96 8.56
C PRO A 228 68.64 14.84 7.59
N GLU A 229 69.02 14.77 6.31
CA GLU A 229 68.22 15.27 5.22
C GLU A 229 66.80 14.84 5.55
N VAL A 230 65.98 15.82 5.92
CA VAL A 230 64.55 15.67 6.12
C VAL A 230 64.13 14.89 4.90
N LEU A 231 63.74 13.62 5.08
CA LEU A 231 62.88 12.95 4.13
C LEU A 231 61.79 13.98 3.90
N GLN A 232 61.86 14.68 2.76
CA GLN A 232 60.72 15.41 2.24
C GLN A 232 59.59 14.41 2.43
N GLU A 233 58.64 14.76 3.29
CA GLU A 233 57.30 14.27 3.18
C GLU A 233 56.96 14.54 1.71
N LYS A 234 57.20 13.54 0.86
CA LYS A 234 56.51 13.46 -0.42
C LYS A 234 55.08 13.49 0.06
N GLU A 235 54.38 14.58 -0.22
CA GLU A 235 52.93 14.56 -0.26
C GLU A 235 52.60 13.24 -0.96
N GLU A 236 52.15 12.25 -0.19
CA GLU A 236 51.74 10.99 -0.78
C GLU A 236 50.60 11.40 -1.69
N ASP A 237 50.85 11.32 -3.01
CA ASP A 237 49.84 11.58 -4.02
C ASP A 237 48.70 10.61 -3.75
N ASN A 238 47.72 11.05 -2.96
CA ASN A 238 46.54 10.31 -2.54
C ASN A 238 45.56 10.16 -3.71
N THR A 239 46.06 9.98 -4.92
CA THR A 239 45.28 9.96 -6.15
C THR A 239 45.46 8.62 -6.85
N GLU A 240 44.35 7.93 -7.09
CA GLU A 240 44.32 6.64 -7.77
C GLU A 240 43.55 6.73 -9.09
N ARG A 241 44.04 6.00 -10.11
CA ARG A 241 43.39 5.89 -11.41
C ARG A 241 42.24 4.89 -11.34
N ALA A 242 41.01 5.38 -11.39
CA ALA A 242 39.81 4.58 -11.12
C ALA A 242 39.20 3.89 -12.36
N CYS A 243 39.75 4.11 -13.56
CA CYS A 243 39.22 3.60 -14.84
C CYS A 243 40.28 2.82 -15.64
N ASP A 244 41.09 1.96 -14.99
CA ASP A 244 42.08 1.13 -15.70
C ASP A 244 41.50 -0.08 -16.41
N THR A 245 40.37 -0.60 -15.92
CA THR A 245 39.57 -1.64 -16.57
C THR A 245 38.16 -1.12 -16.86
N LEU A 246 37.52 -1.64 -17.92
CA LEU A 246 36.17 -1.25 -18.28
C LEU A 246 35.17 -1.50 -17.13
N LEU A 247 35.33 -2.61 -16.40
CA LEU A 247 34.49 -2.93 -15.25
C LEU A 247 34.61 -1.87 -14.15
N MET A 248 35.84 -1.48 -13.79
CA MET A 248 36.04 -0.44 -12.78
C MET A 248 35.49 0.90 -13.25
N CYS A 249 35.63 1.23 -14.55
CA CYS A 249 35.04 2.45 -15.10
C CYS A 249 33.51 2.48 -14.96
N ILE A 250 32.84 1.35 -15.26
CA ILE A 250 31.38 1.23 -15.08
C ILE A 250 30.99 1.41 -13.61
N VAL A 251 31.71 0.76 -12.69
CA VAL A 251 31.44 0.87 -11.24
C VAL A 251 31.65 2.30 -10.75
N THR A 252 32.72 2.96 -11.19
CA THR A 252 33.06 4.35 -10.83
C THR A 252 31.99 5.32 -11.34
N VAL A 253 31.59 5.22 -12.61
CA VAL A 253 30.53 6.08 -13.19
C VAL A 253 29.16 5.78 -12.55
N LEU A 254 28.84 4.52 -12.26
CA LEU A 254 27.58 4.14 -11.62
C LEU A 254 27.49 4.67 -10.17
N ASN A 255 28.55 4.52 -9.38
CA ASN A 255 28.55 4.90 -7.97
C ASN A 255 28.69 6.42 -7.80
N HIS A 256 29.73 7.03 -8.39
CA HIS A 256 30.00 8.45 -8.20
C HIS A 256 29.21 9.33 -9.18
N GLY A 257 29.02 8.88 -10.42
CA GLY A 257 28.30 9.66 -11.43
C GLY A 257 26.80 9.80 -11.14
N LEU A 258 26.13 8.78 -10.59
CA LEU A 258 24.71 8.88 -10.22
C LEU A 258 24.48 9.52 -8.85
N ARG A 259 25.39 9.35 -7.89
CA ARG A 259 25.19 9.78 -6.49
C ARG A 259 25.59 11.23 -6.24
N ASN A 260 26.57 11.77 -6.96
CA ASN A 260 27.14 13.09 -6.67
C ASN A 260 26.31 14.28 -7.19
N GLY A 261 25.11 14.06 -7.74
CA GLY A 261 24.16 15.13 -8.07
C GLY A 261 24.47 15.95 -9.33
N GLY A 262 25.73 16.34 -9.57
CA GLY A 262 26.18 17.06 -10.77
C GLY A 262 26.65 16.18 -11.93
N GLY A 263 26.61 14.86 -11.74
CA GLY A 263 26.97 13.87 -12.75
C GLY A 263 28.42 13.40 -12.65
N VAL A 264 28.90 12.75 -13.72
CA VAL A 264 30.27 12.20 -13.77
C VAL A 264 31.35 13.29 -13.89
N GLY A 265 30.99 14.49 -14.35
CA GLY A 265 31.94 15.60 -14.49
C GLY A 265 32.61 16.01 -13.18
N ASP A 266 31.92 15.84 -12.04
CA ASP A 266 32.43 16.25 -10.73
C ASP A 266 33.51 15.32 -10.17
N ILE A 267 33.59 14.06 -10.64
CA ILE A 267 34.60 13.09 -10.19
C ILE A 267 35.85 13.11 -11.08
N LEU A 268 35.74 13.65 -12.29
CA LEU A 268 36.81 13.68 -13.25
C LEU A 268 37.67 14.93 -13.05
N ARG A 269 38.95 14.85 -13.40
CA ARG A 269 39.88 15.98 -13.30
C ARG A 269 39.34 17.18 -14.10
N LYS A 270 39.44 18.39 -13.53
CA LYS A 270 39.08 19.64 -14.23
C LYS A 270 40.10 19.92 -15.35
N PRO A 271 39.72 19.90 -16.63
CA PRO A 271 40.64 20.15 -17.74
C PRO A 271 41.02 21.65 -17.84
N SER A 272 42.19 21.94 -18.39
CA SER A 272 42.56 23.31 -18.77
C SER A 272 41.83 23.76 -20.04
N LYS A 273 41.63 25.07 -20.20
CA LYS A 273 40.98 25.68 -21.37
C LYS A 273 41.74 25.47 -22.69
N ASP A 274 43.04 25.21 -22.62
CA ASP A 274 43.93 25.11 -23.78
C ASP A 274 44.04 23.65 -24.29
N GLU A 275 43.40 22.69 -23.62
CA GLU A 275 43.40 21.28 -24.02
C GLU A 275 42.46 21.04 -25.23
N SER A 276 42.93 20.32 -26.25
CA SER A 276 42.16 20.06 -27.48
C SER A 276 40.85 19.29 -27.24
N LEU A 277 40.79 18.48 -26.18
CA LEU A 277 39.63 17.68 -25.79
C LEU A 277 38.65 18.43 -24.88
N PHE A 278 38.94 19.68 -24.49
CA PHE A 278 38.11 20.47 -23.59
C PHE A 278 36.65 20.61 -24.10
N PRO A 279 36.36 20.93 -25.38
CA PRO A 279 34.98 21.04 -25.84
C PRO A 279 34.24 19.69 -25.84
N ALA A 280 34.93 18.62 -26.25
CA ALA A 280 34.36 17.26 -26.25
C ALA A 280 34.03 16.80 -24.82
N ARG A 281 34.89 17.15 -23.86
CA ARG A 281 34.73 16.89 -22.44
C ARG A 281 33.49 17.56 -21.86
N VAL A 282 33.32 18.86 -22.11
CA VAL A 282 32.14 19.60 -21.66
C VAL A 282 30.84 19.02 -22.23
N ILE A 283 30.84 18.65 -23.51
CA ILE A 283 29.68 18.00 -24.14
C ILE A 283 29.37 16.65 -23.49
N TYR A 284 30.40 15.84 -23.21
CA TYR A 284 30.24 14.56 -22.52
C TYR A 284 29.60 14.73 -21.14
N ASP A 285 30.08 15.69 -20.33
CA ASP A 285 29.57 15.95 -18.99
C ASP A 285 28.12 16.47 -19.02
N LEU A 286 27.80 17.41 -19.92
CA LEU A 286 26.45 17.94 -20.09
C LEU A 286 25.46 16.89 -20.60
N LEU A 287 25.88 16.04 -21.55
CA LEU A 287 25.04 14.94 -22.05
C LEU A 287 24.77 13.92 -20.96
N PHE A 288 25.78 13.55 -20.17
CA PHE A 288 25.59 12.64 -19.03
C PHE A 288 24.60 13.24 -18.02
N PHE A 289 24.80 14.50 -17.62
CA PHE A 289 23.93 15.17 -16.67
C PHE A 289 22.48 15.26 -17.16
N PHE A 290 22.26 15.75 -18.38
CA PHE A 290 20.91 15.91 -18.90
C PHE A 290 20.20 14.58 -19.17
N ILE A 291 20.88 13.61 -19.78
CA ILE A 291 20.26 12.34 -20.16
C ILE A 291 20.10 11.42 -18.94
N VAL A 292 21.17 11.19 -18.18
CA VAL A 292 21.15 10.17 -17.12
C VAL A 292 20.54 10.72 -15.82
N ILE A 293 20.92 11.93 -15.40
CA ILE A 293 20.40 12.50 -14.14
C ILE A 293 19.03 13.12 -14.36
N ILE A 294 18.91 14.10 -15.27
CA ILE A 294 17.66 14.85 -15.41
C ILE A 294 16.55 14.02 -16.06
N ILE A 295 16.82 13.29 -17.15
CA ILE A 295 15.76 12.52 -17.80
C ILE A 295 15.50 11.19 -17.07
N VAL A 296 16.51 10.34 -16.94
CA VAL A 296 16.28 8.95 -16.49
C VAL A 296 15.90 8.86 -15.01
N LEU A 297 16.60 9.58 -14.12
CA LEU A 297 16.30 9.53 -12.68
C LEU A 297 14.93 10.15 -12.37
N ASN A 298 14.59 11.28 -13.01
CA ASN A 298 13.25 11.88 -12.84
C ASN A 298 12.14 11.08 -13.52
N LEU A 299 12.44 10.28 -14.55
CA LEU A 299 11.47 9.34 -15.11
C LEU A 299 11.09 8.27 -14.08
N ILE A 300 12.06 7.73 -13.32
CA ILE A 300 11.78 6.80 -12.22
C ILE A 300 10.86 7.43 -11.17
N PHE A 301 11.16 8.65 -10.72
CA PHE A 301 10.28 9.38 -9.79
C PHE A 301 8.91 9.68 -10.41
N GLY A 302 8.86 10.04 -11.69
CA GLY A 302 7.62 10.30 -12.42
C GLY A 302 6.69 9.08 -12.44
N VAL A 303 7.23 7.89 -12.72
CA VAL A 303 6.47 6.63 -12.67
C VAL A 303 5.94 6.36 -11.25
N ILE A 304 6.74 6.62 -10.21
CA ILE A 304 6.30 6.45 -8.81
C ILE A 304 5.17 7.43 -8.47
N ILE A 305 5.26 8.70 -8.88
CA ILE A 305 4.21 9.70 -8.62
C ILE A 305 2.91 9.31 -9.34
N ASP A 306 3.00 8.87 -10.59
CA ASP A 306 1.84 8.40 -11.37
C ASP A 306 1.14 7.21 -10.70
N THR A 307 1.92 6.20 -10.26
CA THR A 307 1.36 5.05 -9.52
C THR A 307 0.67 5.43 -8.21
N PHE A 308 1.16 6.48 -7.54
CA PHE A 308 0.58 6.98 -6.30
C PHE A 308 -0.76 7.66 -6.57
N ALA A 309 -0.85 8.44 -7.65
CA ALA A 309 -2.09 9.06 -8.11
C ALA A 309 -3.14 8.00 -8.51
N ASP A 310 -2.71 6.92 -9.19
CA ASP A 310 -3.57 5.79 -9.55
C ASP A 310 -4.13 5.07 -8.32
N LEU A 311 -3.27 4.73 -7.35
CA LEU A 311 -3.69 4.07 -6.12
C LEU A 311 -4.68 4.91 -5.32
N ARG A 312 -4.47 6.23 -5.28
CA ARG A 312 -5.40 7.17 -4.63
C ARG A 312 -6.75 7.18 -5.34
N SER A 313 -6.75 7.31 -6.67
CA SER A 313 -7.96 7.33 -7.48
C SER A 313 -8.74 6.02 -7.37
N GLU A 314 -8.06 4.87 -7.36
CA GLU A 314 -8.71 3.57 -7.16
C GLU A 314 -9.30 3.42 -5.75
N LYS A 315 -8.58 3.85 -4.70
CA LYS A 315 -9.11 3.83 -3.33
C LYS A 315 -10.36 4.70 -3.22
N GLN A 316 -10.31 5.92 -3.76
CA GLN A 316 -11.46 6.83 -3.78
C GLN A 316 -12.65 6.23 -4.54
N LYS A 317 -12.42 5.67 -5.73
CA LYS A 317 -13.48 5.01 -6.53
C LYS A 317 -14.10 3.81 -5.78
N LYS A 318 -13.30 3.01 -5.09
CA LYS A 318 -13.82 1.89 -4.28
C LYS A 318 -14.66 2.39 -3.10
N GLU A 319 -14.20 3.41 -2.40
CA GLU A 319 -14.96 4.01 -1.29
C GLU A 319 -16.25 4.67 -1.77
N GLU A 320 -16.24 5.27 -2.96
CA GLU A 320 -17.44 5.82 -3.60
C GLU A 320 -18.44 4.72 -3.92
N ILE A 321 -18.05 3.69 -4.69
CA ILE A 321 -18.92 2.56 -5.04
C ILE A 321 -19.49 1.88 -3.78
N LEU A 322 -18.69 1.72 -2.73
CA LEU A 322 -19.16 1.12 -1.47
C LEU A 322 -20.24 1.95 -0.77
N LYS A 323 -20.22 3.28 -0.93
CA LYS A 323 -21.18 4.21 -0.31
C LYS A 323 -22.40 4.49 -1.19
N THR A 324 -22.23 4.49 -2.50
CA THR A 324 -23.27 4.91 -3.46
C THR A 324 -23.95 3.74 -4.13
N THR A 325 -23.39 2.54 -4.14
CA THR A 325 -23.96 1.37 -4.83
C THR A 325 -24.33 0.26 -3.85
N CYS A 326 -25.50 -0.33 -4.01
CA CYS A 326 -25.91 -1.49 -3.20
C CYS A 326 -25.11 -2.74 -3.57
N PHE A 327 -24.57 -3.44 -2.56
CA PHE A 327 -23.73 -4.64 -2.74
C PHE A 327 -24.42 -5.82 -3.44
N ILE A 328 -25.74 -5.97 -3.28
CA ILE A 328 -26.50 -7.10 -3.82
C ILE A 328 -27.02 -6.79 -5.23
N CYS A 329 -27.82 -5.74 -5.39
CA CYS A 329 -28.49 -5.46 -6.66
C CYS A 329 -27.67 -4.59 -7.63
N GLY A 330 -26.63 -3.89 -7.16
CA GLY A 330 -25.82 -3.00 -7.99
C GLY A 330 -26.50 -1.68 -8.36
N LEU A 331 -27.63 -1.33 -7.73
CA LEU A 331 -28.28 -0.05 -7.95
C LEU A 331 -27.57 1.08 -7.21
N GLU A 332 -27.47 2.22 -7.88
CA GLU A 332 -26.94 3.46 -7.34
C GLU A 332 -27.96 4.13 -6.39
N ARG A 333 -27.45 4.93 -5.46
CA ARG A 333 -28.22 5.63 -4.42
C ARG A 333 -29.24 6.60 -5.04
N ASP A 334 -28.91 7.20 -6.19
CA ASP A 334 -29.76 8.14 -6.93
C ASP A 334 -31.14 7.55 -7.28
N LYS A 335 -31.25 6.23 -7.49
CA LYS A 335 -32.51 5.55 -7.83
C LYS A 335 -33.52 5.52 -6.68
N PHE A 336 -33.05 5.70 -5.45
CA PHE A 336 -33.88 5.70 -4.25
C PHE A 336 -34.23 7.11 -3.80
N ASP A 337 -33.65 8.14 -4.42
CA ASP A 337 -34.01 9.53 -4.17
C ASP A 337 -35.46 9.76 -4.63
N ASN A 338 -36.27 10.41 -3.78
CA ASN A 338 -37.71 10.66 -4.02
C ASN A 338 -38.60 9.40 -4.07
N LYS A 339 -38.14 8.27 -3.54
CA LYS A 339 -38.96 7.07 -3.33
C LYS A 339 -39.33 6.91 -1.86
N THR A 340 -40.31 6.05 -1.57
CA THR A 340 -40.79 5.80 -0.21
C THR A 340 -39.77 5.10 0.67
N VAL A 341 -38.87 4.33 0.06
CA VAL A 341 -37.80 3.59 0.73
C VAL A 341 -36.48 4.30 0.50
N SER A 342 -35.79 4.65 1.58
CA SER A 342 -34.46 5.26 1.51
C SER A 342 -33.38 4.22 1.17
N PHE A 343 -32.25 4.68 0.62
CA PHE A 343 -31.11 3.80 0.33
C PHE A 343 -30.59 3.07 1.59
N GLU A 344 -30.60 3.72 2.75
CA GLU A 344 -30.15 3.11 4.01
C GLU A 344 -31.09 1.99 4.49
N GLU A 345 -32.40 2.16 4.34
CA GLU A 345 -33.37 1.11 4.64
C GLU A 345 -33.26 -0.05 3.64
N HIS A 346 -33.05 0.27 2.36
CA HIS A 346 -32.82 -0.72 1.31
C HIS A 346 -31.64 -1.63 1.63
N ILE A 347 -30.47 -1.09 1.99
CA ILE A 347 -29.29 -1.92 2.31
C ILE A 347 -29.42 -2.66 3.65
N LYS A 348 -30.16 -2.10 4.62
CA LYS A 348 -30.24 -2.66 5.97
C LYS A 348 -31.29 -3.75 6.11
N PHE A 349 -32.45 -3.58 5.47
CA PHE A 349 -33.61 -4.46 5.64
C PHE A 349 -33.92 -5.29 4.38
N GLU A 350 -33.87 -4.71 3.18
CA GLU A 350 -34.19 -5.45 1.95
C GLU A 350 -32.97 -6.26 1.45
N HIS A 351 -31.84 -5.59 1.22
CA HIS A 351 -30.62 -6.12 0.61
C HIS A 351 -29.45 -6.18 1.59
N ASN A 352 -29.70 -6.72 2.78
CA ASN A 352 -28.66 -6.97 3.76
C ASN A 352 -27.78 -8.15 3.36
N MET A 353 -26.47 -7.91 3.13
CA MET A 353 -25.52 -8.95 2.70
C MET A 353 -25.43 -10.16 3.65
N TRP A 354 -25.64 -9.97 4.95
CA TRP A 354 -25.55 -11.04 5.95
C TRP A 354 -26.76 -11.96 5.91
N ASN A 355 -27.94 -11.44 5.60
CA ASN A 355 -29.16 -12.25 5.48
C ASN A 355 -29.03 -13.28 4.35
N TYR A 356 -28.39 -12.92 3.23
CA TYR A 356 -28.08 -13.87 2.16
C TYR A 356 -27.13 -14.98 2.62
N LEU A 357 -26.11 -14.65 3.41
CA LEU A 357 -25.20 -15.65 3.98
C LEU A 357 -25.92 -16.59 4.95
N TYR A 358 -26.75 -16.05 5.85
CA TYR A 358 -27.55 -16.87 6.77
C TYR A 358 -28.50 -17.81 6.03
N PHE A 359 -29.12 -17.34 4.94
CA PHE A 359 -29.99 -18.17 4.12
C PHE A 359 -29.23 -19.32 3.43
N ILE A 360 -28.03 -19.06 2.89
CA ILE A 360 -27.19 -20.12 2.29
C ILE A 360 -26.79 -21.16 3.34
N VAL A 361 -26.44 -20.74 4.56
CA VAL A 361 -26.12 -21.65 5.66
C VAL A 361 -27.35 -22.47 6.05
N LEU A 362 -28.52 -21.84 6.16
CA LEU A 362 -29.79 -22.52 6.43
C LEU A 362 -30.07 -23.62 5.40
N VAL A 363 -29.98 -23.33 4.11
CA VAL A 363 -30.22 -24.31 3.03
C VAL A 363 -29.23 -25.48 3.12
N ARG A 364 -27.98 -25.24 3.55
CA ARG A 364 -26.98 -26.31 3.71
C ARG A 364 -27.21 -27.22 4.91
N VAL A 365 -27.78 -26.69 6.00
CA VAL A 365 -27.97 -27.44 7.26
C VAL A 365 -29.36 -28.10 7.32
N LYS A 366 -30.37 -27.46 6.73
CA LYS A 366 -31.76 -27.93 6.76
C LYS A 366 -31.95 -29.20 5.93
N ASN A 367 -32.83 -30.08 6.39
CA ASN A 367 -33.18 -31.32 5.69
C ASN A 367 -33.87 -31.02 4.35
N LYS A 368 -33.50 -31.78 3.32
CA LYS A 368 -34.01 -31.60 1.94
C LYS A 368 -35.52 -31.82 1.81
N THR A 369 -36.11 -32.63 2.69
CA THR A 369 -37.56 -32.89 2.71
C THR A 369 -38.36 -31.71 3.23
N ASP A 370 -37.74 -30.85 4.03
CA ASP A 370 -38.39 -29.74 4.72
C ASP A 370 -38.20 -28.41 3.95
N TYR A 371 -37.62 -28.49 2.75
CA TYR A 371 -37.42 -27.33 1.91
C TYR A 371 -38.76 -26.76 1.45
N THR A 372 -38.87 -25.44 1.54
CA THR A 372 -39.94 -24.71 0.84
C THR A 372 -39.65 -24.68 -0.66
N GLY A 373 -40.65 -24.28 -1.47
CA GLY A 373 -40.46 -24.15 -2.93
C GLY A 373 -39.26 -23.26 -3.31
N PRO A 374 -39.15 -22.03 -2.76
CA PRO A 374 -38.01 -21.15 -3.01
C PRO A 374 -36.67 -21.73 -2.49
N GLU A 375 -36.66 -22.37 -1.32
CA GLU A 375 -35.46 -23.03 -0.80
C GLU A 375 -34.96 -24.15 -1.73
N SER A 376 -35.88 -24.97 -2.25
CA SER A 376 -35.57 -26.04 -3.20
C SER A 376 -34.99 -25.49 -4.50
N TYR A 377 -35.56 -24.39 -5.01
CA TYR A 377 -35.04 -23.69 -6.17
C TYR A 377 -33.61 -23.18 -5.94
N VAL A 378 -33.36 -22.47 -4.83
CA VAL A 378 -32.03 -21.94 -4.51
C VAL A 378 -31.02 -23.07 -4.28
N ALA A 379 -31.43 -24.15 -3.60
CA ALA A 379 -30.57 -25.33 -3.41
C ALA A 379 -30.13 -25.94 -4.75
N GLN A 380 -31.04 -26.04 -5.72
CA GLN A 380 -30.72 -26.52 -7.06
C GLN A 380 -29.80 -25.55 -7.82
N MET A 381 -30.02 -24.25 -7.72
CA MET A 381 -29.16 -23.22 -8.33
C MET A 381 -27.74 -23.26 -7.76
N ILE A 382 -27.60 -23.41 -6.44
CA ILE A 382 -26.30 -23.57 -5.77
C ILE A 382 -25.59 -24.84 -6.25
N LYS A 383 -26.31 -25.97 -6.38
CA LYS A 383 -25.75 -27.22 -6.88
C LYS A 383 -25.25 -27.08 -8.32
N ASN A 384 -25.97 -26.33 -9.14
CA ASN A 384 -25.62 -26.03 -10.53
C ASN A 384 -24.58 -24.91 -10.68
N LYS A 385 -24.14 -24.30 -9.57
CA LYS A 385 -23.26 -23.12 -9.54
C LYS A 385 -23.80 -21.93 -10.34
N ASN A 386 -25.12 -21.79 -10.40
CA ASN A 386 -25.78 -20.64 -11.04
C ASN A 386 -26.13 -19.56 -9.99
N LEU A 387 -25.74 -18.31 -10.26
CA LEU A 387 -25.95 -17.14 -9.40
C LEU A 387 -27.15 -16.26 -9.83
N ASP A 388 -27.93 -16.68 -10.84
CA ASP A 388 -29.04 -15.90 -11.40
C ASP A 388 -30.21 -15.66 -10.41
N TRP A 389 -30.22 -16.36 -9.28
CA TRP A 389 -31.22 -16.17 -8.23
C TRP A 389 -31.00 -14.89 -7.41
N PHE A 390 -29.81 -14.26 -7.48
CA PHE A 390 -29.58 -12.93 -6.90
C PHE A 390 -30.25 -11.84 -7.76
N PRO A 391 -30.83 -10.79 -7.15
CA PRO A 391 -31.37 -9.66 -7.90
C PRO A 391 -30.23 -8.91 -8.59
N ARG A 392 -30.39 -8.58 -9.88
CA ARG A 392 -29.45 -7.76 -10.65
C ARG A 392 -30.17 -6.55 -11.21
N MET A 393 -29.68 -5.35 -10.90
CA MET A 393 -30.20 -4.06 -11.36
C MET A 393 -31.71 -3.87 -11.12
N ARG A 394 -32.26 -4.48 -10.05
CA ARG A 394 -33.68 -4.40 -9.71
C ARG A 394 -33.90 -4.49 -8.20
N ALA A 395 -34.97 -3.86 -7.71
CA ALA A 395 -35.43 -3.92 -6.34
C ALA A 395 -36.96 -3.78 -6.29
N MET A 396 -37.63 -4.51 -5.38
CA MET A 396 -39.09 -4.49 -5.26
C MET A 396 -39.65 -3.09 -4.95
N SER A 397 -38.94 -2.33 -4.11
CA SER A 397 -39.28 -0.97 -3.71
C SER A 397 -39.35 0.03 -4.89
N LEU A 398 -38.69 -0.29 -6.02
CA LEU A 398 -38.67 0.55 -7.22
C LEU A 398 -39.76 0.20 -8.25
N VAL A 399 -40.48 -0.91 -8.09
CA VAL A 399 -41.47 -1.42 -9.07
C VAL A 399 -42.81 -0.67 -8.99
N SER A 400 -42.94 0.33 -8.11
CA SER A 400 -44.17 1.08 -7.85
C SER A 400 -44.68 2.00 -8.99
N ASN A 401 -44.15 1.89 -10.21
CA ASN A 401 -44.65 2.63 -11.38
C ASN A 401 -45.59 1.83 -12.31
N GLU A 402 -45.95 0.59 -11.98
CA GLU A 402 -46.95 -0.17 -12.76
C GLU A 402 -48.36 0.47 -12.75
N GLY A 403 -48.67 1.30 -11.75
CA GLY A 403 -49.95 2.01 -11.66
C GLY A 403 -50.23 3.01 -12.79
N GLU A 404 -49.19 3.60 -13.42
CA GLU A 404 -49.37 4.47 -14.59
C GLU A 404 -49.71 3.66 -15.85
N GLY A 405 -49.18 2.44 -15.96
CA GLY A 405 -49.51 1.51 -17.04
C GLY A 405 -50.95 1.02 -16.92
N GLU A 406 -51.35 0.56 -15.73
CA GLU A 406 -52.71 0.08 -15.46
C GLU A 406 -53.75 1.20 -15.63
N GLN A 407 -53.47 2.43 -15.19
CA GLN A 407 -54.39 3.56 -15.42
C GLN A 407 -54.54 3.91 -16.90
N ASN A 408 -53.47 3.83 -17.69
CA ASN A 408 -53.54 4.04 -19.13
C ASN A 408 -54.34 2.93 -19.83
N GLU A 409 -54.19 1.68 -19.39
CA GLU A 409 -54.97 0.54 -19.91
C GLU A 409 -56.45 0.66 -19.54
N ILE A 410 -56.78 1.02 -18.30
CA ILE A 410 -58.17 1.26 -17.86
C ILE A 410 -58.80 2.40 -18.67
N ARG A 411 -58.05 3.50 -18.91
CA ARG A 411 -58.55 4.60 -19.75
C ARG A 411 -58.80 4.14 -21.18
N CYS A 412 -57.90 3.35 -21.77
CA CYS A 412 -58.08 2.80 -23.11
C CYS A 412 -59.30 1.85 -23.20
N LEU A 413 -59.53 1.04 -22.16
CA LEU A 413 -60.71 0.17 -22.08
C LEU A 413 -62.00 0.98 -21.93
N GLN A 414 -61.99 2.04 -21.12
CA GLN A 414 -63.12 2.96 -20.96
C GLN A 414 -63.49 3.63 -22.29
N ASP A 415 -62.50 4.08 -23.06
CA ASP A 415 -62.71 4.70 -24.38
C ASP A 415 -63.29 3.70 -25.38
N LYS A 416 -62.78 2.46 -25.41
CA LYS A 416 -63.34 1.39 -26.25
C LYS A 416 -64.80 1.09 -25.88
N LEU A 417 -65.12 1.00 -24.59
CA LEU A 417 -66.48 0.77 -24.12
C LEU A 417 -67.42 1.90 -24.56
N ASN A 418 -67.02 3.16 -24.38
CA ASN A 418 -67.80 4.32 -24.80
C ASN A 418 -68.03 4.36 -26.32
N CYS A 419 -67.03 4.01 -27.13
CA CYS A 419 -67.18 3.87 -28.57
C CYS A 419 -68.18 2.77 -28.94
N THR A 420 -68.09 1.59 -28.31
CA THR A 420 -69.05 0.51 -28.56
C THR A 420 -70.47 0.88 -28.14
N MET A 421 -70.63 1.60 -27.03
CA MET A 421 -71.95 2.04 -26.56
C MET A 421 -72.58 3.08 -27.51
N LYS A 422 -71.78 4.00 -28.05
CA LYS A 422 -72.23 4.92 -29.11
C LYS A 422 -72.59 4.20 -30.41
N LEU A 423 -71.84 3.16 -30.78
CA LEU A 423 -72.16 2.35 -31.95
C LEU A 423 -73.50 1.62 -31.77
N VAL A 424 -73.73 1.03 -30.60
CA VAL A 424 -74.98 0.32 -30.27
C VAL A 424 -76.16 1.29 -30.26
N SER A 425 -76.02 2.50 -29.70
CA SER A 425 -77.11 3.49 -29.72
C SER A 425 -77.41 3.97 -31.14
N HIS A 426 -76.39 4.17 -31.97
CA HIS A 426 -76.57 4.53 -33.37
C HIS A 426 -77.27 3.41 -34.17
N LEU A 427 -76.83 2.16 -34.01
CA LEU A 427 -77.48 0.98 -34.62
C LEU A 427 -78.94 0.86 -34.18
N THR A 428 -79.22 1.06 -32.90
CA THR A 428 -80.59 1.02 -32.37
C THR A 428 -81.46 2.12 -32.98
N SER A 429 -80.92 3.33 -33.16
CA SER A 429 -81.61 4.44 -33.84
C SER A 429 -81.90 4.09 -35.30
N GLN A 430 -80.92 3.57 -36.04
CA GLN A 430 -81.12 3.16 -37.44
C GLN A 430 -82.16 2.04 -37.57
N LEU A 431 -82.19 1.10 -36.62
CA LEU A 431 -83.15 0.00 -36.61
C LEU A 431 -84.57 0.50 -36.34
N ASN A 432 -84.73 1.49 -35.46
CA ASN A 432 -86.00 2.16 -35.21
C ASN A 432 -86.48 2.97 -36.42
N GLU A 433 -85.58 3.72 -37.07
CA GLU A 433 -85.90 4.48 -38.28
C GLU A 433 -86.29 3.54 -39.45
N LEU A 434 -85.54 2.45 -39.64
CA LEU A 434 -85.87 1.41 -40.63
C LEU A 434 -87.23 0.78 -40.33
N LYS A 435 -87.54 0.50 -39.06
CA LYS A 435 -88.84 -0.02 -38.63
C LYS A 435 -89.95 0.98 -38.95
N GLU A 436 -89.76 2.27 -38.68
CA GLU A 436 -90.73 3.31 -39.03
C GLU A 436 -90.96 3.38 -40.55
N GLN A 437 -89.90 3.41 -41.35
CA GLN A 437 -89.99 3.40 -42.82
C GLN A 437 -90.73 2.16 -43.34
N MET A 438 -90.44 0.97 -42.80
CA MET A 438 -91.13 -0.28 -43.15
C MET A 438 -92.62 -0.22 -42.78
N THR A 439 -92.97 0.37 -41.63
CA THR A 439 -94.38 0.55 -41.24
C THR A 439 -95.09 1.58 -42.10
N GLU A 440 -94.43 2.68 -42.49
CA GLU A 440 -94.98 3.65 -43.44
C GLU A 440 -95.18 3.03 -44.82
N GLN A 441 -94.20 2.27 -45.33
CA GLN A 441 -94.30 1.59 -46.60
C GLN A 441 -95.46 0.57 -46.60
N ARG A 442 -95.65 -0.15 -45.48
CA ARG A 442 -96.81 -1.03 -45.27
C ARG A 442 -98.12 -0.25 -45.28
N LYS A 443 -98.21 0.91 -44.61
CA LYS A 443 -99.39 1.80 -44.63
C LYS A 443 -99.66 2.35 -46.04
N ARG A 444 -98.63 2.76 -46.78
CA ARG A 444 -98.75 3.22 -48.19
C ARG A 444 -99.27 2.10 -49.10
N ARG A 445 -98.75 0.87 -48.97
CA ARG A 445 -99.26 -0.30 -49.70
C ARG A 445 -100.73 -0.59 -49.39
N GLN A 446 -101.13 -0.50 -48.12
CA GLN A 446 -102.55 -0.65 -47.74
C GLN A 446 -103.41 0.45 -48.36
N ARG A 447 -102.96 1.72 -48.37
CA ARG A 447 -103.69 2.82 -49.02
C ARG A 447 -103.85 2.63 -50.53
N MET A 448 -102.82 2.16 -51.24
CA MET A 448 -102.96 1.85 -52.68
C MET A 448 -103.97 0.71 -52.91
N GLY A 449 -103.98 -0.31 -52.06
CA GLY A 449 -105.00 -1.35 -52.11
C GLY A 449 -106.43 -0.83 -51.92
N PHE A 450 -106.66 0.23 -51.13
CA PHE A 450 -107.97 0.86 -51.01
C PHE A 450 -108.36 1.71 -52.24
N VAL A 451 -107.39 2.36 -52.88
CA VAL A 451 -107.62 3.14 -54.12
C VAL A 451 -107.96 2.22 -55.28
N ASP A 452 -107.28 1.08 -55.40
CA ASP A 452 -107.63 0.06 -56.41
C ASP A 452 -109.05 -0.49 -56.20
N VAL A 453 -109.47 -0.70 -54.94
CA VAL A 453 -110.83 -1.14 -54.60
C VAL A 453 -111.89 -0.07 -54.91
N GLN A 454 -111.60 1.22 -54.68
CA GLN A 454 -112.51 2.32 -55.03
C GLN A 454 -112.63 2.54 -56.54
N ASN A 455 -111.55 2.37 -57.31
CA ASN A 455 -111.61 2.45 -58.77
C ASN A 455 -112.37 1.27 -59.41
N THR A 456 -112.40 0.10 -58.77
CA THR A 456 -113.25 -1.02 -59.20
C THR A 456 -114.73 -0.88 -58.84
N MET A 457 -115.11 0.03 -57.94
CA MET A 457 -116.53 0.29 -57.59
C MET A 457 -117.18 1.40 -58.44
N HIS A 458 -116.40 2.12 -59.25
CA HIS A 458 -116.88 3.19 -60.12
C HIS A 458 -116.86 2.83 -61.63
N HIS A 459 -116.79 1.54 -61.97
CA HIS A 459 -116.92 1.04 -63.33
C HIS A 459 -118.05 0.03 -63.49
#